data_AF-A0A530J2G9-F1
#
_entry.id   AF-A0A530J2G9-F1
#
_cell.length_a   1.000
_cell.length_b   1.000
_cell.length_c   1.000
_cell.angle_alpha   90.00
_cell.angle_beta   90.00
_cell.angle_gamma   90.00
#
_symmetry.space_group_name_H-M   'P 1'
#
loop_
_entity.id
_entity.type
_entity.pdbx_description
1 polymer ?
#
loop_
_entity_poly.entity_id
_entity_poly.type
_entity_poly.pdbx_seq_one_letter_code
_entity_poly.pdbx_strand_id
1 'polypeptide(L)'
;AFLVAVPDPASEAFPASARSFAGTPAGRLRFPSLIVASSDDPYGSLEYAGTKAAQWGSGLHVAGTLGHINGDSGLGDWAEGMELLAAFASEVQRETAGA
;
A
#
# COMPACT_ATOMS: atom_id res chain seq x y z
N ALA A 1 9.87 1.14 1.67
CA ALA A 1 8.74 1.95 1.15
C ALA A 1 7.45 1.52 1.83
N PHE A 2 6.60 2.48 2.18
CA PHE A 2 5.31 2.23 2.81
C PHE A 2 4.23 2.70 1.84
N LEU A 3 3.49 1.77 1.24
CA LEU A 3 2.60 2.00 0.11
C LEU A 3 1.16 1.85 0.59
N VAL A 4 0.41 2.94 0.68
CA VAL A 4 -0.94 2.95 1.23
C VAL A 4 -1.97 3.02 0.10
N ALA A 5 -2.99 2.17 0.15
CA ALA A 5 -4.12 2.13 -0.79
C ALA A 5 -3.67 2.07 -2.26
N VAL A 6 -2.86 1.06 -2.61
CA VAL A 6 -2.34 0.91 -3.98
C VAL A 6 -3.49 0.63 -4.95
N PRO A 7 -3.82 1.57 -5.87
CA PRO A 7 -4.96 1.43 -6.76
C PRO A 7 -4.64 0.49 -7.93
N ASP A 8 -5.68 -0.07 -8.55
CA ASP A 8 -5.60 -0.82 -9.80
C ASP A 8 -5.77 0.10 -11.02
N PRO A 9 -4.71 0.38 -11.80
CA PRO A 9 -4.78 1.25 -12.96
C PRO A 9 -5.61 0.67 -14.12
N ALA A 10 -5.91 -0.63 -14.10
CA ALA A 10 -6.76 -1.29 -15.09
C ALA A 10 -8.25 -1.20 -14.74
N SER A 11 -8.59 -0.85 -13.50
CA SER A 11 -9.98 -0.68 -13.05
C SER A 11 -10.66 0.53 -13.72
N GLU A 12 -11.94 0.40 -14.04
CA GLU A 12 -12.76 1.52 -14.52
C GLU A 12 -12.89 2.64 -13.48
N ALA A 13 -12.77 2.29 -12.19
CA ALA A 13 -12.77 3.26 -11.11
C ALA A 13 -11.49 4.12 -11.07
N PHE A 14 -10.41 3.69 -11.74
CA PHE A 14 -9.14 4.41 -11.69
C PHE A 14 -9.25 5.82 -12.26
N PRO A 15 -8.94 6.88 -11.49
CA PRO A 15 -9.15 8.25 -11.92
C PRO A 15 -8.36 8.60 -13.19
N ALA A 16 -9.01 9.26 -14.15
CA ALA A 16 -8.36 9.69 -15.39
C ALA A 16 -7.16 10.63 -15.11
N SER A 17 -7.25 11.46 -14.06
CA SER A 17 -6.15 12.33 -13.61
C SER A 17 -4.92 11.54 -13.12
N ALA A 18 -5.09 10.29 -12.69
CA ALA A 18 -4.01 9.44 -12.20
C ALA A 18 -3.39 8.54 -13.29
N ARG A 19 -3.85 8.65 -14.55
CA ARG A 19 -3.43 7.74 -15.64
C ARG A 19 -1.94 7.74 -15.94
N SER A 20 -1.25 8.86 -15.68
CA SER A 20 0.21 8.94 -15.80
C SER A 20 0.95 8.03 -14.81
N PHE A 21 0.30 7.57 -13.73
CA PHE A 21 0.88 6.67 -12.73
C PHE A 21 0.61 5.18 -13.00
N ALA A 22 -0.07 4.84 -14.10
CA ALA A 22 -0.39 3.45 -14.43
C ALA A 22 0.87 2.58 -14.68
N GLY A 23 1.97 3.20 -15.08
CA GLY A 23 3.27 2.53 -15.31
C GLY A 23 3.97 2.17 -14.00
N THR A 24 3.55 1.08 -13.36
CA THR A 24 4.16 0.59 -12.12
C THR A 24 5.29 -0.42 -12.39
N PRO A 25 6.22 -0.65 -11.45
CA PRO A 25 7.28 -1.65 -11.60
C PRO A 25 6.73 -3.05 -11.90
N ALA A 26 7.34 -3.74 -12.86
CA ALA A 26 6.90 -5.07 -13.29
C ALA A 26 7.44 -6.24 -12.42
N GLY A 27 8.38 -5.97 -11.50
CA GLY A 27 9.04 -6.98 -10.71
C GLY A 27 9.40 -6.50 -9.31
N ARG A 28 10.16 -7.34 -8.58
CA ARG A 28 10.51 -7.10 -7.18
C ARG A 28 11.19 -5.76 -6.97
N LEU A 29 10.80 -5.07 -5.89
CA LEU A 29 11.42 -3.84 -5.47
C LEU A 29 12.78 -4.15 -4.83
N ARG A 30 13.75 -3.25 -5.04
CA ARG A 30 15.13 -3.39 -4.54
C ARG A 30 15.32 -2.92 -3.08
N PHE A 31 14.23 -2.79 -2.35
CA PHE A 31 14.21 -2.30 -0.97
C PHE A 31 13.02 -2.92 -0.23
N PRO A 32 13.07 -3.04 1.10
CA PRO A 32 11.94 -3.49 1.91
C PRO A 32 10.71 -2.64 1.66
N SER A 33 9.55 -3.28 1.54
CA SER A 33 8.29 -2.58 1.28
C SER A 33 7.09 -3.26 1.91
N LEU A 34 6.11 -2.45 2.31
CA LEU A 34 4.83 -2.89 2.85
C LEU A 34 3.70 -2.20 2.07
N ILE A 35 2.73 -2.99 1.61
CA ILE A 35 1.45 -2.49 1.10
C ILE A 35 0.44 -2.48 2.24
N VAL A 36 -0.22 -1.35 2.46
CA VAL A 36 -1.36 -1.21 3.37
C VAL A 36 -2.62 -1.08 2.53
N ALA A 37 -3.55 -2.02 2.67
CA ALA A 37 -4.76 -2.09 1.87
C ALA A 37 -6.01 -1.99 2.76
N SER A 38 -7.06 -1.38 2.20
CA SER A 38 -8.41 -1.47 2.75
C SER A 38 -9.20 -2.56 2.03
N SER A 39 -10.12 -3.22 2.74
CA SER A 39 -11.00 -4.24 2.15
C SER A 39 -12.15 -3.66 1.31
N ASP A 40 -12.43 -2.37 1.45
CA ASP A 40 -13.49 -1.63 0.76
C ASP A 40 -12.96 -0.44 -0.06
N ASP A 41 -11.69 -0.51 -0.49
CA ASP A 41 -11.10 0.52 -1.35
C ASP A 41 -11.81 0.54 -2.73
N PRO A 42 -12.42 1.68 -3.13
CA PRO A 42 -13.14 1.77 -4.41
C PRO A 42 -12.20 1.74 -5.63
N TYR A 43 -10.90 1.98 -5.45
CA TYR A 43 -9.91 2.07 -6.52
C TYR A 43 -9.02 0.83 -6.62
N GLY A 44 -9.12 -0.13 -5.71
CA GLY A 44 -8.30 -1.34 -5.73
C GLY A 44 -8.90 -2.48 -4.90
N SER A 45 -8.84 -3.71 -5.41
CA SER A 45 -9.31 -4.88 -4.67
C SER A 45 -8.19 -5.47 -3.79
N LEU A 46 -8.57 -6.25 -2.77
CA LEU A 46 -7.61 -7.04 -1.98
C LEU A 46 -6.85 -8.05 -2.85
N GLU A 47 -7.50 -8.60 -3.87
CA GLU A 47 -6.87 -9.51 -4.82
C GLU A 47 -5.75 -8.81 -5.60
N TYR A 48 -6.02 -7.59 -6.07
CA TYR A 48 -5.03 -6.78 -6.75
C TYR A 48 -3.88 -6.39 -5.82
N ALA A 49 -4.18 -5.96 -4.58
CA ALA A 49 -3.16 -5.65 -3.58
C ALA A 49 -2.27 -6.86 -3.26
N GLY A 50 -2.86 -8.05 -3.13
CA GLY A 50 -2.13 -9.32 -2.96
C GLY A 50 -1.24 -9.67 -4.16
N THR A 51 -1.76 -9.47 -5.37
CA THR A 51 -0.99 -9.66 -6.61
C THR A 51 0.22 -8.72 -6.66
N LYS A 52 0.04 -7.45 -6.30
CA LYS A 52 1.14 -6.47 -6.25
C LYS A 52 2.13 -6.78 -5.15
N ALA A 53 1.68 -7.20 -3.97
CA ALA A 53 2.56 -7.61 -2.88
C ALA A 53 3.47 -8.77 -3.32
N ALA A 54 2.89 -9.80 -3.95
CA ALA A 54 3.65 -10.93 -4.49
C ALA A 54 4.63 -10.49 -5.60
N GLN A 55 4.19 -9.66 -6.54
CA GLN A 55 5.01 -9.19 -7.66
C GLN A 55 6.19 -8.32 -7.19
N TRP A 56 5.95 -7.42 -6.25
CA TRP A 56 6.95 -6.49 -5.73
C TRP A 56 7.79 -7.09 -4.61
N GLY A 57 7.42 -8.25 -4.08
CA GLY A 57 8.06 -8.82 -2.90
C GLY A 57 7.80 -7.99 -1.64
N SER A 58 6.67 -7.30 -1.59
CA SER A 58 6.24 -6.48 -0.45
C SER A 58 5.49 -7.34 0.57
N GLY A 59 5.54 -6.95 1.84
CA GLY A 59 4.53 -7.38 2.81
C GLY A 59 3.16 -6.81 2.44
N LEU A 60 2.10 -7.39 3.00
CA LEU A 60 0.72 -6.89 2.88
C LEU A 60 0.07 -6.81 4.27
N HIS A 61 -0.46 -5.63 4.59
CA HIS A 61 -1.28 -5.39 5.78
C HIS A 61 -2.68 -4.96 5.36
N VAL A 62 -3.72 -5.68 5.80
CA VAL A 62 -5.12 -5.31 5.55
C VAL A 62 -5.66 -4.59 6.77
N ALA A 63 -5.94 -3.29 6.64
CA ALA A 63 -6.27 -2.39 7.72
C ALA A 63 -7.78 -2.34 8.08
N GLY A 64 -8.58 -3.23 7.49
CA GLY A 64 -10.04 -3.24 7.64
C GLY A 64 -10.75 -2.42 6.57
N THR A 65 -11.91 -1.85 6.90
CA THR A 65 -12.76 -1.06 6.00
C THR A 65 -12.55 0.45 6.21
N LEU A 66 -11.60 1.03 5.49
CA LEU A 66 -11.14 2.41 5.59
C LEU A 66 -11.24 3.20 4.27
N GLY A 67 -11.94 2.67 3.25
CA GLY A 67 -12.00 3.25 1.91
C GLY A 67 -10.62 3.34 1.24
N HIS A 68 -10.33 4.44 0.53
CA HIS A 68 -9.04 4.64 -0.15
C HIS A 68 -7.94 5.23 0.76
N ILE A 69 -8.12 5.21 2.09
CA ILE A 69 -7.19 5.72 3.11
C ILE A 69 -6.62 7.11 2.72
N ASN A 70 -7.52 8.02 2.34
CA ASN A 70 -7.18 9.38 1.91
C ASN A 70 -7.93 10.40 2.79
N GLY A 71 -7.94 11.68 2.39
CA GLY A 71 -8.64 12.73 3.14
C GLY A 71 -10.15 12.49 3.28
N ASP A 72 -10.77 11.75 2.36
CA ASP A 72 -12.20 11.46 2.37
C ASP A 72 -12.55 10.26 3.27
N SER A 73 -11.55 9.49 3.70
CA SER A 73 -11.74 8.32 4.58
C SER A 73 -12.10 8.67 6.02
N GLY A 74 -12.01 9.94 6.42
CA GLY A 74 -12.41 10.38 7.77
C GLY A 74 -11.54 9.85 8.91
N LEU A 75 -10.28 9.49 8.64
CA LEU A 75 -9.38 8.86 9.63
C LEU A 75 -8.68 9.87 10.57
N GLY A 76 -8.83 11.18 10.32
CA GLY A 76 -8.10 12.22 11.06
C GLY A 76 -6.59 12.03 10.92
N ASP A 77 -5.86 12.07 12.04
CA ASP A 77 -4.40 11.84 12.07
C ASP A 77 -4.02 10.36 11.88
N TRP A 78 -4.99 9.44 11.89
CA TRP A 78 -4.82 7.99 11.74
C TRP A 78 -3.66 7.41 12.57
N ALA A 79 -3.84 7.39 13.89
CA ALA A 79 -2.84 6.93 14.84
C ALA A 79 -2.37 5.48 14.56
N GLU A 80 -3.29 4.60 14.17
CA GLU A 80 -2.99 3.21 13.82
C GLU A 80 -2.05 3.11 12.62
N GLY A 81 -2.22 3.98 11.61
CA GLY A 81 -1.31 4.06 10.46
C GLY A 81 0.09 4.52 10.85
N MET A 82 0.19 5.46 11.80
CA MET A 82 1.46 5.94 12.33
C MET A 82 2.18 4.87 13.15
N GLU A 83 1.46 4.10 13.96
CA GLU A 83 2.00 2.95 14.68
C GLU A 83 2.52 1.87 13.72
N LEU A 84 1.75 1.57 12.67
CA LEU A 84 2.15 0.61 11.65
C LEU A 84 3.42 1.06 10.89
N LEU A 85 3.51 2.34 10.54
CA LEU A 85 4.70 2.92 9.92
C LEU A 85 5.92 2.82 10.84
N ALA A 86 5.77 3.14 12.12
CA ALA A 86 6.86 3.06 13.11
C ALA A 86 7.34 1.61 13.30
N ALA A 87 6.42 0.65 13.34
CA ALA A 87 6.74 -0.77 13.43
C ALA A 87 7.54 -1.24 12.20
N PHE A 88 7.06 -0.91 10.99
CA PHE A 88 7.75 -1.24 9.74
C PHE A 88 9.14 -0.61 9.66
N ALA A 89 9.27 0.68 10.02
CA ALA A 89 10.57 1.37 10.02
C ALA A 89 11.57 0.70 10.98
N SER A 90 11.10 0.30 12.16
CA SER A 90 11.92 -0.39 13.15
C SER A 90 12.39 -1.76 12.66
N GLU A 91 11.55 -2.49 11.93
CA GLU A 91 11.90 -3.77 11.30
C GLU A 91 12.99 -3.61 10.25
N VAL A 92 12.82 -2.67 9.32
CA VAL A 92 13.79 -2.39 8.26
C VAL A 92 15.16 -1.99 8.84
N GLN A 93 15.17 -1.22 9.92
CA GLN A 93 16.42 -0.84 10.60
C GLN A 93 17.15 -2.04 11.21
N ARG A 94 16.41 -2.99 11.82
CA ARG A 94 17.01 -4.21 12.38
C ARG A 94 17.60 -5.10 11.28
N GLU A 95 16.91 -5.25 10.15
CA GLU A 95 17.42 -6.01 9.01
C GLU A 95 18.69 -5.40 8.43
N THR A 96 18.73 -4.07 8.32
CA THR A 96 19.91 -3.36 7.79
C THR A 96 21.09 -3.41 8.76
N ALA A 97 20.85 -3.38 10.08
CA ALA A 97 21.90 -3.44 11.09
C ALA A 97 22.46 -4.86 11.31
N GLY A 98 21.72 -5.89 10.91
CA GLY A 98 22.13 -7.30 11.01
C GLY A 98 22.78 -7.88 9.75
N ALA A 99 22.80 -7.13 8.64
CA ALA A 99 23.39 -7.51 7.35
C ALA A 99 24.79 -6.89 7.16
#